data_AF-A0A1V8V1G1-F1
#
_entry.id   AF-A0A1V8V1G1-F1
#
_cell.length_a   1.000
_cell.length_b   1.000
_cell.length_c   1.000
_cell.angle_alpha   90.00
_cell.angle_beta   90.00
_cell.angle_gamma   90.00
#
_symmetry.space_group_name_H-M   'P 1'
#
loop_
_entity.id
_entity.type
_entity.pdbx_description
1 polymer ?
#
loop_
_entity_poly.entity_id
_entity_poly.type
_entity_poly.pdbx_seq_one_letter_code
_entity_poly.pdbx_strand_id
1 'polypeptide(L)'
;MARAQDAPFRPQDHAANREMLRGLEAHKGSSKKRADDFSAKKSTFSVTGSSITVDSWRMQDWDYKKPNLPTYARGLFTTKNSQGQPEIAVRGYDKFFNEGEVTETEFRNVETQTRGPYELSVKENGCIIFMAGLEDGTLIVCSKHSTGARTDIEVSHADVGDQWLEKHLASVGKTRQDFARVLRELNVTAVAELCDDDFEEHVLRYKPEAAGLYLHGLNLNVPDFATYPHHLVDKFADEWGMKRTMYLVKDDIEDVKAFLRQTAETGNYDGRDTEGFVIRCQSKHGTREWHDWFFKYKFEEPYLMYRQWRECTKAVINGREPRYKKHKQITEEYIDFARRKLHGNRELAK
;
A
#
# COMPACT_ATOMS: atom_id res chain seq x y z
N MET A 1 11.54 15.52 -3.21
CA MET A 1 10.13 15.20 -2.92
C MET A 1 9.46 16.32 -2.13
N ALA A 2 9.60 16.44 -0.80
CA ALA A 2 8.76 17.33 0.03
C ALA A 2 8.74 18.83 -0.34
N ARG A 3 9.83 19.35 -0.94
CA ARG A 3 9.95 20.77 -1.36
C ARG A 3 9.52 21.03 -2.80
N ALA A 4 9.16 20.00 -3.57
CA ALA A 4 8.72 20.19 -4.95
C ALA A 4 7.39 20.93 -4.94
N GLN A 5 7.35 22.14 -5.48
CA GLN A 5 6.12 22.95 -5.54
C GLN A 5 5.18 22.46 -6.65
N ASP A 6 5.75 21.86 -7.69
CA ASP A 6 5.03 21.37 -8.85
C ASP A 6 4.85 19.85 -8.79
N ALA A 7 3.70 19.40 -9.31
CA ALA A 7 3.39 17.99 -9.48
C ALA A 7 4.38 17.35 -10.48
N PRO A 8 5.03 16.21 -10.15
CA PRO A 8 5.84 15.51 -11.12
C PRO A 8 4.93 14.97 -12.24
N PHE A 9 5.39 15.10 -13.48
CA PHE A 9 4.73 14.52 -14.65
C PHE A 9 5.77 13.91 -15.58
N ARG A 10 5.51 12.69 -16.03
CA ARG A 10 6.26 12.04 -17.12
C ARG A 10 5.27 11.24 -17.96
N PRO A 11 5.23 11.43 -19.29
CA PRO A 11 4.47 10.53 -20.15
C PRO A 11 5.08 9.12 -20.11
N GLN A 12 4.30 8.11 -20.46
CA GLN A 12 4.83 6.75 -20.56
C GLN A 12 5.74 6.62 -21.78
N ASP A 13 6.91 6.01 -21.60
CA ASP A 13 7.74 5.55 -22.69
C ASP A 13 7.39 4.09 -23.00
N HIS A 14 6.73 3.86 -24.13
CA HIS A 14 6.31 2.52 -24.55
C HIS A 14 7.48 1.56 -24.81
N ALA A 15 8.69 2.07 -25.11
CA ALA A 15 9.88 1.24 -25.23
C ALA A 15 10.36 0.76 -23.85
N ALA A 16 10.45 1.66 -22.87
CA ALA A 16 10.78 1.33 -21.48
C ALA A 16 9.76 0.36 -20.87
N ASN A 17 8.46 0.60 -21.08
CA ASN A 17 7.40 -0.30 -20.64
C ASN A 17 7.54 -1.71 -21.24
N ARG A 18 7.89 -1.79 -22.54
CA ARG A 18 8.10 -3.06 -23.23
C ARG A 18 9.30 -3.82 -22.66
N GLU A 19 10.37 -3.13 -22.32
CA GLU A 19 11.56 -3.74 -21.74
C GLU A 19 11.31 -4.26 -20.31
N MET A 20 10.65 -3.46 -19.46
CA MET A 20 10.19 -3.92 -18.15
C MET A 20 9.32 -5.18 -18.27
N LEU A 21 8.34 -5.18 -19.19
CA LEU A 21 7.46 -6.33 -19.42
C LEU A 21 8.20 -7.56 -19.93
N ARG A 22 9.19 -7.41 -20.83
CA ARG A 22 10.04 -8.52 -21.27
C ARG A 22 10.76 -9.15 -20.09
N GLY A 23 11.30 -8.33 -19.18
CA GLY A 23 11.93 -8.79 -17.96
C GLY A 23 10.97 -9.61 -17.08
N LEU A 24 9.74 -9.14 -16.89
CA LEU A 24 8.73 -9.86 -16.09
C LEU A 24 8.24 -11.15 -16.78
N GLU A 25 7.97 -11.12 -18.09
CA GLU A 25 7.53 -12.29 -18.85
C GLU A 25 8.60 -13.40 -18.90
N ALA A 26 9.89 -13.03 -18.98
CA ALA A 26 11.00 -14.00 -18.93
C ALA A 26 11.06 -14.79 -17.60
N HIS A 27 10.49 -14.23 -16.53
CA HIS A 27 10.46 -14.80 -15.18
C HIS A 27 9.05 -15.28 -14.77
N LYS A 28 8.13 -15.39 -15.73
CA LYS A 28 6.75 -15.79 -15.48
C LYS A 28 6.66 -17.28 -15.18
N GLY A 29 6.22 -17.64 -13.97
CA GLY A 29 5.97 -19.02 -13.57
C GLY A 29 7.22 -19.93 -13.59
N SER A 30 8.42 -19.36 -13.66
CA SER A 30 9.67 -20.12 -13.59
C SER A 30 9.94 -20.63 -12.18
N SER A 31 10.36 -21.89 -12.07
CA SER A 31 11.15 -22.35 -10.93
C SER A 31 12.52 -21.68 -11.00
N LYS A 32 12.97 -21.08 -9.89
CA LYS A 32 14.23 -20.33 -9.81
C LYS A 32 15.39 -21.18 -10.36
N LYS A 33 16.00 -20.75 -11.47
CA LYS A 33 17.12 -21.46 -12.10
C LYS A 33 18.46 -21.14 -11.44
N ARG A 34 18.55 -19.98 -10.78
CA ARG A 34 19.74 -19.50 -10.05
C ARG A 34 19.33 -18.81 -8.75
N ALA A 35 20.28 -18.59 -7.84
CA ALA A 35 20.02 -17.98 -6.53
C ALA A 35 19.60 -16.49 -6.64
N ASP A 36 20.15 -15.79 -7.64
CA ASP A 36 19.85 -14.39 -8.00
C ASP A 36 18.55 -14.25 -8.81
N ASP A 37 17.98 -15.36 -9.29
CA ASP A 37 16.78 -15.40 -10.13
C ASP A 37 15.49 -15.08 -9.34
N PHE A 38 14.53 -14.37 -9.94
CA PHE A 38 13.25 -14.03 -9.30
C PHE A 38 12.06 -14.68 -10.01
N SER A 39 10.90 -14.72 -9.35
CA SER A 39 9.68 -15.27 -9.96
C SER A 39 8.57 -14.23 -9.99
N ALA A 40 7.94 -14.09 -11.15
CA ALA A 40 6.77 -13.25 -11.35
C ALA A 40 5.54 -14.12 -11.65
N LYS A 41 4.43 -13.84 -10.97
CA LYS A 41 3.11 -14.38 -11.30
C LYS A 41 2.33 -13.32 -12.07
N LYS A 42 1.79 -13.72 -13.22
CA LYS A 42 0.88 -12.93 -14.04
C LYS A 42 -0.56 -13.41 -13.81
N SER A 43 -1.52 -12.51 -13.69
CA SER A 43 -2.95 -12.83 -13.65
C SER A 43 -3.70 -11.77 -14.46
N THR A 44 -4.48 -12.21 -15.45
CA THR A 44 -5.23 -11.31 -16.35
C THR A 44 -6.65 -11.13 -15.82
N PHE A 45 -7.12 -9.88 -15.81
CA PHE A 45 -8.43 -9.49 -15.35
C PHE A 45 -9.16 -8.67 -16.42
N SER A 46 -10.46 -8.91 -16.57
CA SER A 46 -11.35 -8.01 -17.31
C SER A 46 -11.68 -6.80 -16.44
N VAL A 47 -11.80 -5.63 -17.05
CA VAL A 47 -12.20 -4.40 -16.36
C VAL A 47 -13.70 -4.18 -16.56
N THR A 48 -14.45 -4.08 -15.46
CA THR A 48 -15.90 -3.83 -15.52
C THR A 48 -16.19 -2.53 -16.26
N GLY A 49 -17.07 -2.58 -17.26
CA GLY A 49 -17.44 -1.41 -18.07
C GLY A 49 -16.49 -1.08 -19.21
N SER A 50 -15.48 -1.92 -19.48
CA SER A 50 -14.51 -1.73 -20.57
C SER A 50 -14.23 -3.03 -21.33
N SER A 51 -13.82 -2.91 -22.59
CA SER A 51 -13.23 -4.02 -23.36
C SER A 51 -11.74 -4.24 -23.04
N ILE A 52 -11.12 -3.33 -22.27
CA ILE A 52 -9.72 -3.41 -21.87
C ILE A 52 -9.56 -4.50 -20.82
N THR A 53 -8.52 -5.32 -20.99
CA THR A 53 -8.04 -6.25 -19.98
C THR A 53 -6.75 -5.74 -19.35
N VAL A 54 -6.53 -6.05 -18.08
CA VAL A 54 -5.28 -5.73 -17.38
C VAL A 54 -4.58 -6.98 -16.88
N ASP A 55 -3.26 -6.97 -16.95
CA ASP A 55 -2.38 -7.99 -16.41
C ASP A 55 -1.80 -7.52 -15.08
N SER A 56 -2.17 -8.17 -13.97
CA SER A 56 -1.55 -7.96 -12.66
C SER A 56 -0.27 -8.78 -12.53
N TRP A 57 0.78 -8.12 -12.04
CA TRP A 57 2.09 -8.71 -11.80
C TRP A 57 2.39 -8.78 -10.31
N ARG A 58 2.74 -9.97 -9.84
CA ARG A 58 3.09 -10.24 -8.44
C ARG A 58 4.43 -10.95 -8.35
N MET A 59 5.37 -10.35 -7.65
CA MET A 59 6.60 -11.00 -7.20
C MET A 59 6.48 -11.43 -5.74
N GLN A 60 7.38 -12.32 -5.30
CA GLN A 60 7.46 -12.71 -3.90
C GLN A 60 8.11 -11.61 -3.08
N ASP A 61 7.64 -11.42 -1.84
CA ASP A 61 8.06 -10.29 -0.99
C ASP A 61 9.58 -10.27 -0.72
N TRP A 62 10.25 -11.43 -0.71
CA TRP A 62 11.72 -11.53 -0.57
C TRP A 62 12.50 -11.24 -1.86
N ASP A 63 11.89 -11.37 -3.04
CA ASP A 63 12.60 -11.13 -4.31
C ASP A 63 12.89 -9.64 -4.50
N TYR A 64 12.08 -8.74 -3.92
CA TYR A 64 12.33 -7.30 -3.87
C TYR A 64 13.62 -6.90 -3.12
N LYS A 65 14.25 -7.82 -2.38
CA LYS A 65 15.56 -7.58 -1.75
C LYS A 65 16.73 -7.76 -2.73
N LYS A 66 16.45 -8.21 -3.96
CA LYS A 66 17.47 -8.46 -4.98
C LYS A 66 17.73 -7.20 -5.81
N PRO A 67 18.97 -7.00 -6.29
CA PRO A 67 19.27 -5.91 -7.22
C PRO A 67 18.73 -6.21 -8.63
N ASN A 68 18.64 -5.18 -9.47
CA ASN A 68 18.40 -5.26 -10.92
C ASN A 68 17.07 -5.94 -11.32
N LEU A 69 16.01 -5.79 -10.53
CA LEU A 69 14.67 -6.19 -10.96
C LEU A 69 14.18 -5.27 -12.10
N PRO A 70 13.34 -5.77 -13.03
CA PRO A 70 12.77 -4.94 -14.09
C PRO A 70 11.95 -3.75 -13.54
N THR A 71 11.40 -3.90 -12.34
CA THR A 71 10.75 -2.84 -11.55
C THR A 71 10.62 -3.32 -10.10
N TYR A 72 10.60 -2.39 -9.15
CA TYR A 72 10.37 -2.66 -7.72
C TYR A 72 8.92 -2.39 -7.29
N ALA A 73 8.03 -2.09 -8.24
CA ALA A 73 6.63 -1.82 -7.98
C ALA A 73 5.91 -3.00 -7.30
N ARG A 74 5.11 -2.68 -6.27
CA ARG A 74 4.25 -3.63 -5.55
C ARG A 74 2.79 -3.21 -5.74
N GLY A 75 2.11 -3.95 -6.62
CA GLY A 75 0.81 -3.56 -7.16
C GLY A 75 0.98 -2.95 -8.54
N LEU A 76 1.32 -3.79 -9.51
CA LEU A 76 1.59 -3.38 -10.89
C LEU A 76 0.55 -4.03 -11.81
N PHE A 77 -0.15 -3.21 -12.59
CA PHE A 77 -1.07 -3.68 -13.61
C PHE A 77 -0.70 -3.05 -14.94
N THR A 78 -0.60 -3.86 -15.98
CA THR A 78 -0.24 -3.41 -17.33
C THR A 78 -1.35 -3.74 -18.32
N THR A 79 -1.47 -2.96 -19.38
CA THR A 79 -2.43 -3.18 -20.46
C THR A 79 -1.81 -2.85 -21.81
N LYS A 80 -2.63 -2.89 -22.87
CA LYS A 80 -2.29 -2.38 -24.19
C LYS A 80 -3.27 -1.27 -24.55
N ASN A 81 -2.76 -0.18 -25.10
CA ASN A 81 -3.60 0.87 -25.66
C ASN A 81 -4.21 0.44 -27.00
N SER A 82 -5.05 1.31 -27.57
CA SER A 82 -5.73 1.17 -28.86
C SER A 82 -4.78 0.90 -30.04
N GLN A 83 -3.52 1.31 -29.92
CA GLN A 83 -2.45 1.07 -30.90
C GLN A 83 -1.66 -0.22 -30.63
N GLY A 84 -2.03 -1.00 -29.62
CA GLY A 84 -1.35 -2.23 -29.22
C GLY A 84 -0.02 -2.01 -28.49
N GLN A 85 0.29 -0.78 -28.07
CA GLN A 85 1.49 -0.46 -27.32
C GLN A 85 1.29 -0.75 -25.83
N PRO A 86 2.33 -1.24 -25.12
CA PRO A 86 2.22 -1.54 -23.70
C PRO A 86 2.14 -0.27 -22.86
N GLU A 87 1.23 -0.30 -21.88
CA GLU A 87 1.04 0.74 -20.88
C GLU A 87 1.01 0.16 -19.47
N ILE A 88 1.47 0.95 -18.51
CA ILE A 88 1.22 0.72 -17.09
C ILE A 88 -0.13 1.36 -16.77
N ALA A 89 -1.12 0.54 -16.46
CA ALA A 89 -2.45 1.00 -16.05
C ALA A 89 -2.44 1.43 -14.58
N VAL A 90 -1.75 0.66 -13.73
CA VAL A 90 -1.67 0.91 -12.28
C VAL A 90 -0.25 0.66 -11.78
N ARG A 91 0.25 1.57 -10.95
CA ARG A 91 1.59 1.53 -10.36
C ARG A 91 1.54 1.88 -8.86
N GLY A 92 1.51 0.86 -8.01
CA GLY A 92 1.69 0.98 -6.56
C GLY A 92 3.12 1.40 -6.20
N TYR A 93 3.42 1.66 -4.93
CA TYR A 93 4.78 2.04 -4.50
C TYR A 93 5.82 0.96 -4.80
N ASP A 94 7.10 1.34 -4.75
CA ASP A 94 8.14 0.34 -4.59
C ASP A 94 7.95 -0.43 -3.27
N LYS A 95 8.33 -1.71 -3.26
CA LYS A 95 8.36 -2.45 -2.00
C LYS A 95 9.35 -1.79 -1.04
N PHE A 96 8.83 -1.25 0.05
CA PHE A 96 9.64 -0.71 1.15
C PHE A 96 9.64 -1.61 2.39
N PHE A 97 10.73 -1.53 3.13
CA PHE A 97 11.07 -2.42 4.24
C PHE A 97 11.09 -1.68 5.57
N ASN A 98 10.94 -2.42 6.66
CA ASN A 98 11.05 -1.85 8.00
C ASN A 98 12.50 -1.44 8.29
N GLU A 99 12.70 -0.45 9.17
CA GLU A 99 14.01 -0.20 9.78
C GLU A 99 14.64 -1.53 10.25
N GLY A 100 15.91 -1.74 9.88
CA GLY A 100 16.67 -2.97 10.17
C GLY A 100 16.27 -4.25 9.41
N GLU A 101 15.30 -4.22 8.50
CA GLU A 101 14.85 -5.43 7.76
C GLU A 101 15.74 -5.78 6.55
N VAL A 102 16.37 -4.76 5.97
CA VAL A 102 17.40 -4.86 4.92
C VAL A 102 18.52 -3.85 5.21
N THR A 103 19.71 -4.09 4.67
CA THR A 103 20.91 -3.27 4.91
C THR A 103 20.63 -1.78 4.73
N GLU A 104 19.90 -1.43 3.67
CA GLU A 104 19.59 -0.06 3.26
C GLU A 104 18.72 0.69 4.27
N THR A 105 17.92 -0.04 5.03
CA THR A 105 17.00 0.51 6.04
C THR A 105 17.59 0.55 7.45
N GLU A 106 18.83 0.11 7.64
CA GLU A 106 19.55 0.32 8.91
C GLU A 106 19.88 1.80 9.07
N PHE A 107 19.66 2.39 10.25
CA PHE A 107 19.85 3.84 10.44
C PHE A 107 21.22 4.38 10.00
N ARG A 108 22.31 3.63 10.23
CA ARG A 108 23.67 3.99 9.74
C ARG A 108 23.74 4.24 8.23
N ASN A 109 22.93 3.51 7.46
CA ASN A 109 22.86 3.64 6.01
C ASN A 109 21.85 4.71 5.61
N VAL A 110 20.72 4.81 6.32
CA VAL A 110 19.74 5.89 6.11
C VAL A 110 20.40 7.27 6.29
N GLU A 111 21.20 7.46 7.34
CA GLU A 111 21.93 8.70 7.65
C GLU A 111 22.87 9.14 6.52
N THR A 112 23.51 8.19 5.83
CA THR A 112 24.58 8.47 4.86
C THR A 112 24.11 8.39 3.40
N GLN A 113 22.98 7.73 3.14
CA GLN A 113 22.47 7.45 1.80
C GLN A 113 21.14 8.14 1.49
N THR A 114 20.48 8.74 2.47
CA THR A 114 19.23 9.49 2.26
C THR A 114 19.40 10.98 2.48
N ARG A 115 18.42 11.77 2.03
CA ARG A 115 18.31 13.18 2.35
C ARG A 115 16.86 13.61 2.54
N GLY A 116 16.67 14.58 3.43
CA GLY A 116 15.39 15.20 3.67
C GLY A 116 14.99 16.27 2.63
N PRO A 117 13.87 16.98 2.88
CA PRO A 117 13.02 16.78 4.06
C PRO A 117 12.34 15.41 4.04
N TYR A 118 12.23 14.81 5.22
CA TYR A 118 11.60 13.53 5.46
C TYR A 118 10.12 13.76 5.75
N GLU A 119 9.24 13.17 4.95
CA GLU A 119 7.80 13.17 5.20
C GLU A 119 7.42 11.89 5.96
N LEU A 120 6.87 12.02 7.16
CA LEU A 120 6.49 10.90 8.01
C LEU A 120 4.97 10.85 8.05
N SER A 121 4.38 9.93 7.29
CA SER A 121 2.94 9.71 7.30
C SER A 121 2.56 8.59 8.26
N VAL A 122 1.49 8.81 9.01
CA VAL A 122 0.83 7.76 9.80
C VAL A 122 0.56 6.57 8.88
N LYS A 123 0.95 5.38 9.34
CA LYS A 123 0.70 4.17 8.61
C LYS A 123 -0.69 3.65 8.96
N GLU A 124 -1.69 4.14 8.24
CA GLU A 124 -3.06 3.62 8.31
C GLU A 124 -3.08 2.07 8.22
N ASN A 125 -4.11 1.48 8.81
CA ASN A 125 -4.21 0.06 9.08
C ASN A 125 -5.48 -0.52 8.45
N GLY A 126 -5.45 -0.63 7.13
CA GLY A 126 -6.54 -1.17 6.36
C GLY A 126 -6.03 -2.04 5.21
N CYS A 127 -6.67 -1.90 4.05
CA CYS A 127 -6.23 -2.54 2.83
C CYS A 127 -5.99 -1.55 1.69
N ILE A 128 -4.91 -1.76 0.93
CA ILE A 128 -4.50 -0.84 -0.12
C ILE A 128 -5.43 -0.93 -1.34
N ILE A 129 -5.86 0.24 -1.81
CA ILE A 129 -6.66 0.45 -3.01
C ILE A 129 -5.90 1.33 -3.99
N PHE A 130 -5.85 0.91 -5.24
CA PHE A 130 -5.30 1.67 -6.35
C PHE A 130 -6.41 2.11 -7.29
N MET A 131 -6.34 3.35 -7.77
CA MET A 131 -7.30 3.92 -8.70
C MET A 131 -6.53 4.59 -9.86
N ALA A 132 -6.95 4.32 -11.09
CA ALA A 132 -6.34 4.92 -12.28
C ALA A 132 -7.37 5.06 -13.41
N GLY A 133 -7.12 5.98 -14.35
CA GLY A 133 -7.90 6.10 -15.58
C GLY A 133 -7.29 5.32 -16.74
N LEU A 134 -8.12 4.58 -17.47
CA LEU A 134 -7.75 3.90 -18.71
C LEU A 134 -7.94 4.81 -19.94
N GLU A 135 -7.38 4.41 -21.08
CA GLU A 135 -7.43 5.18 -22.33
C GLU A 135 -8.86 5.44 -22.82
N ASP A 136 -9.79 4.50 -22.60
CA ASP A 136 -11.20 4.63 -22.99
C ASP A 136 -12.04 5.47 -22.02
N GLY A 137 -11.41 6.08 -21.02
CA GLY A 137 -12.08 6.87 -19.98
C GLY A 137 -12.63 6.04 -18.82
N THR A 138 -12.45 4.72 -18.83
CA THR A 138 -12.88 3.86 -17.72
C THR A 138 -11.98 4.07 -16.51
N LEU A 139 -12.59 4.23 -15.33
CA LEU A 139 -11.87 4.15 -14.07
C LEU A 139 -11.64 2.68 -13.69
N ILE A 140 -10.39 2.30 -13.47
CA ILE A 140 -10.04 1.03 -12.85
C ILE A 140 -9.79 1.22 -11.35
N VAL A 141 -10.38 0.34 -10.54
CA VAL A 141 -10.14 0.23 -9.10
C VAL A 141 -9.58 -1.16 -8.80
N CYS A 142 -8.43 -1.21 -8.13
CA CYS A 142 -7.73 -2.44 -7.82
C CYS A 142 -7.46 -2.53 -6.32
N SER A 143 -7.61 -3.73 -5.77
CA SER A 143 -6.85 -4.12 -4.57
C SER A 143 -5.38 -4.35 -4.96
N LYS A 144 -4.56 -4.75 -3.98
CA LYS A 144 -3.13 -5.01 -4.17
C LYS A 144 -2.73 -5.82 -5.43
N HIS A 145 -3.49 -6.87 -5.78
CA HIS A 145 -3.17 -7.81 -6.86
C HIS A 145 -4.39 -8.28 -7.66
N SER A 146 -5.54 -7.64 -7.49
CA SER A 146 -6.80 -8.07 -8.10
C SER A 146 -7.71 -6.86 -8.36
N THR A 147 -8.53 -6.96 -9.40
CA THR A 147 -9.58 -6.00 -9.77
C THR A 147 -10.79 -6.76 -10.31
N GLY A 148 -11.95 -6.10 -10.32
CA GLY A 148 -13.20 -6.63 -10.83
C GLY A 148 -13.83 -7.73 -9.96
N ALA A 149 -15.04 -8.12 -10.34
CA ALA A 149 -15.78 -9.18 -9.67
C ALA A 149 -15.04 -10.51 -9.75
N ARG A 150 -14.91 -11.18 -8.61
CA ARG A 150 -14.32 -12.50 -8.49
C ARG A 150 -15.41 -13.52 -8.21
N THR A 151 -15.33 -14.69 -8.86
CA THR A 151 -16.33 -15.75 -8.67
C THR A 151 -16.20 -16.50 -7.33
N ASP A 152 -15.11 -16.28 -6.59
CA ASP A 152 -14.79 -17.03 -5.37
C ASP A 152 -15.00 -16.27 -4.05
N ILE A 153 -15.40 -15.00 -4.10
CA ILE A 153 -15.69 -14.16 -2.93
C ILE A 153 -16.94 -13.32 -3.18
N GLU A 154 -17.79 -13.13 -2.16
CA GLU A 154 -19.03 -12.34 -2.30
C GLU A 154 -18.75 -10.87 -2.62
N VAL A 155 -17.76 -10.27 -1.94
CA VAL A 155 -17.34 -8.88 -2.16
C VAL A 155 -15.82 -8.81 -2.07
N SER A 156 -15.17 -8.24 -3.08
CA SER A 156 -13.72 -8.03 -3.05
C SER A 156 -13.34 -6.71 -2.39
N HIS A 157 -12.10 -6.59 -1.91
CA HIS A 157 -11.57 -5.31 -1.43
C HIS A 157 -11.64 -4.22 -2.50
N ALA A 158 -11.47 -4.58 -3.78
CA ALA A 158 -11.59 -3.64 -4.88
C ALA A 158 -13.03 -3.12 -5.01
N ASP A 159 -14.04 -3.99 -4.83
CA ASP A 159 -15.45 -3.60 -4.90
C ASP A 159 -15.84 -2.67 -3.75
N VAL A 160 -15.38 -2.93 -2.52
CA VAL A 160 -15.63 -2.02 -1.39
C VAL A 160 -14.89 -0.70 -1.55
N GLY A 161 -13.65 -0.75 -2.05
CA GLY A 161 -12.92 0.46 -2.42
C GLY A 161 -13.67 1.29 -3.46
N ASP A 162 -14.25 0.65 -4.47
CA ASP A 162 -15.05 1.29 -5.52
C ASP A 162 -16.33 1.93 -4.95
N GLN A 163 -17.04 1.22 -4.07
CA GLN A 163 -18.22 1.75 -3.38
C GLN A 163 -17.89 2.97 -2.50
N TRP A 164 -16.78 2.95 -1.77
CA TRP A 164 -16.33 4.12 -1.00
C TRP A 164 -15.91 5.26 -1.89
N LEU A 165 -15.26 4.99 -3.02
CA LEU A 165 -14.90 6.02 -3.98
C LEU A 165 -16.15 6.76 -4.49
N GLU A 166 -17.20 6.05 -4.89
CA GLU A 166 -18.46 6.68 -5.32
C GLU A 166 -19.05 7.59 -4.23
N LYS A 167 -18.99 7.19 -2.95
CA LYS A 167 -19.40 8.04 -1.81
C LYS A 167 -18.54 9.31 -1.69
N HIS A 168 -17.22 9.18 -1.80
CA HIS A 168 -16.29 10.33 -1.71
C HIS A 168 -16.52 11.31 -2.87
N LEU A 169 -16.63 10.82 -4.11
CA LEU A 169 -16.88 11.65 -5.28
C LEU A 169 -18.22 12.39 -5.20
N ALA A 170 -19.28 11.69 -4.79
CA ALA A 170 -20.60 12.28 -4.61
C ALA A 170 -20.59 13.39 -3.55
N SER A 171 -19.79 13.25 -2.48
CA SER A 171 -19.70 14.26 -1.41
C SER A 171 -19.16 15.61 -1.87
N VAL A 172 -18.41 15.64 -2.98
CA VAL A 172 -17.85 16.86 -3.59
C VAL A 172 -18.46 17.15 -4.97
N GLY A 173 -19.56 16.48 -5.34
CA GLY A 173 -20.28 16.71 -6.59
C GLY A 173 -19.49 16.38 -7.86
N LYS A 174 -18.53 15.46 -7.78
CA LYS A 174 -17.70 15.01 -8.92
C LYS A 174 -18.12 13.64 -9.43
N THR A 175 -17.77 13.33 -10.67
CA THR A 175 -18.12 12.06 -11.30
C THR A 175 -16.91 11.11 -11.40
N ARG A 176 -17.21 9.81 -11.52
CA ARG A 176 -16.22 8.77 -11.82
C ARG A 176 -15.45 9.06 -13.11
N GLN A 177 -16.14 9.56 -14.13
CA GLN A 177 -15.54 9.87 -15.43
C GLN A 177 -14.56 11.04 -15.33
N ASP A 178 -14.87 12.07 -14.53
CA ASP A 178 -13.94 13.16 -14.27
C ASP A 178 -12.70 12.66 -13.55
N PHE A 179 -12.88 11.79 -12.56
CA PHE A 179 -11.77 11.22 -11.81
C PHE A 179 -10.84 10.38 -12.68
N ALA A 180 -11.41 9.48 -13.50
CA ALA A 180 -10.65 8.68 -14.46
C ALA A 180 -9.86 9.57 -15.43
N ARG A 181 -10.52 10.57 -16.01
CA ARG A 181 -9.90 11.51 -16.94
C ARG A 181 -8.71 12.22 -16.32
N VAL A 182 -8.86 12.78 -15.12
CA VAL A 182 -7.78 13.52 -14.45
C VAL A 182 -6.61 12.60 -14.06
N LEU A 183 -6.86 11.40 -13.55
CA LEU A 183 -5.79 10.44 -13.26
C LEU A 183 -5.01 10.05 -14.53
N ARG A 184 -5.71 9.89 -15.66
CA ARG A 184 -5.09 9.58 -16.96
C ARG A 184 -4.28 10.76 -17.49
N GLU A 185 -4.83 11.97 -17.46
CA GLU A 185 -4.14 13.20 -17.90
C GLU A 185 -2.85 13.44 -17.13
N LEU A 186 -2.85 13.17 -15.82
CA LEU A 186 -1.68 13.29 -14.96
C LEU A 186 -0.72 12.08 -15.06
N ASN A 187 -1.10 11.02 -15.76
CA ASN A 187 -0.41 9.73 -15.81
C ASN A 187 -0.09 9.16 -14.42
N VAL A 188 -1.07 9.16 -13.51
CA VAL A 188 -0.91 8.72 -12.11
C VAL A 188 -1.83 7.56 -11.73
N THR A 189 -1.38 6.81 -10.73
CA THR A 189 -2.21 5.96 -9.86
C THR A 189 -2.43 6.67 -8.54
N ALA A 190 -3.69 6.88 -8.15
CA ALA A 190 -4.05 7.24 -6.79
C ALA A 190 -3.98 6.01 -5.88
N VAL A 191 -3.33 6.16 -4.73
CA VAL A 191 -3.08 5.11 -3.77
C VAL A 191 -3.71 5.50 -2.42
N ALA A 192 -4.68 4.71 -2.00
CA ALA A 192 -5.39 4.92 -0.75
C ALA A 192 -5.36 3.66 0.13
N GLU A 193 -5.52 3.86 1.43
CA GLU A 193 -5.82 2.79 2.37
C GLU A 193 -7.33 2.82 2.66
N LEU A 194 -8.03 1.73 2.38
CA LEU A 194 -9.41 1.53 2.79
C LEU A 194 -9.43 1.04 4.23
N CYS A 195 -10.00 1.86 5.11
CA CYS A 195 -10.18 1.55 6.51
C CYS A 195 -11.68 1.60 6.84
N ASP A 196 -12.27 0.46 7.17
CA ASP A 196 -13.71 0.32 7.41
C ASP A 196 -13.98 -0.96 8.22
N ASP A 197 -14.21 -0.81 9.53
CA ASP A 197 -14.44 -1.94 10.45
C ASP A 197 -15.73 -2.72 10.11
N ASP A 198 -16.73 -2.08 9.47
CA ASP A 198 -17.95 -2.76 9.03
C ASP A 198 -17.69 -3.72 7.85
N PHE A 199 -16.58 -3.51 7.11
CA PHE A 199 -16.14 -4.38 6.03
C PHE A 199 -15.09 -5.40 6.50
N GLU A 200 -13.96 -4.92 7.02
CA GLU A 200 -12.87 -5.77 7.50
C GLU A 200 -12.12 -5.07 8.64
N GLU A 201 -12.27 -5.57 9.86
CA GLU A 201 -11.48 -5.12 11.01
C GLU A 201 -10.01 -5.54 10.88
N HIS A 202 -9.10 -4.60 11.12
CA HIS A 202 -7.66 -4.88 11.18
C HIS A 202 -7.14 -4.98 12.63
N VAL A 203 -6.24 -4.09 13.04
CA VAL A 203 -5.66 -4.02 14.39
C VAL A 203 -6.10 -2.73 15.07
N LEU A 204 -6.09 -1.63 14.33
CA LEU A 204 -6.61 -0.35 14.77
C LEU A 204 -8.09 -0.25 14.43
N ARG A 205 -8.86 0.35 15.33
CA ARG A 205 -10.28 0.56 15.16
C ARG A 205 -10.57 1.79 14.30
N TYR A 206 -11.46 1.65 13.32
CA TYR A 206 -12.02 2.75 12.54
C TYR A 206 -13.52 2.87 12.78
N LYS A 207 -13.92 3.88 13.55
CA LYS A 207 -15.34 4.21 13.78
C LYS A 207 -16.03 4.58 12.45
N PRO A 208 -17.36 4.47 12.35
CA PRO A 208 -18.10 4.78 11.11
C PRO A 208 -17.77 6.15 10.51
N GLU A 209 -17.54 7.19 11.32
CA GLU A 209 -17.19 8.53 10.84
C GLU A 209 -15.75 8.61 10.28
N ALA A 210 -14.88 7.73 10.77
CA ALA A 210 -13.51 7.57 10.32
C ALA A 210 -13.37 6.59 9.15
N ALA A 211 -14.42 5.85 8.79
CA ALA A 211 -14.37 4.87 7.70
C ALA A 211 -14.25 5.54 6.32
N GLY A 212 -13.46 4.94 5.42
CA GLY A 212 -13.31 5.40 4.04
C GLY A 212 -11.91 5.21 3.46
N LEU A 213 -11.63 5.94 2.37
CA LEU A 213 -10.37 5.90 1.65
C LEU A 213 -9.47 7.03 2.15
N TYR A 214 -8.37 6.66 2.81
CA TYR A 214 -7.30 7.57 3.20
C TYR A 214 -6.28 7.64 2.08
N LEU A 215 -6.31 8.73 1.30
CA LEU A 215 -5.37 8.92 0.20
C LEU A 215 -3.98 9.21 0.78
N HIS A 216 -3.02 8.39 0.41
CA HIS A 216 -1.64 8.53 0.85
C HIS A 216 -0.65 8.64 -0.31
N GLY A 217 -1.05 8.51 -1.57
CA GLY A 217 -0.12 8.88 -2.65
C GLY A 217 -0.70 8.95 -4.03
N LEU A 218 0.10 9.55 -4.91
CA LEU A 218 -0.09 9.60 -6.35
C LEU A 218 1.23 9.21 -6.98
N ASN A 219 1.25 8.07 -7.66
CA ASN A 219 2.46 7.54 -8.28
C ASN A 219 2.38 7.67 -9.79
N LEU A 220 3.46 8.07 -10.44
CA LEU A 220 3.50 8.07 -11.90
C LEU A 220 3.43 6.64 -12.43
N ASN A 221 2.64 6.44 -13.48
CA ASN A 221 2.51 5.14 -14.17
C ASN A 221 3.68 4.92 -15.13
N VAL A 222 4.89 4.84 -14.58
CA VAL A 222 6.15 4.58 -15.29
C VAL A 222 6.93 3.48 -14.56
N PRO A 223 7.89 2.81 -15.23
CA PRO A 223 8.64 1.69 -14.61
C PRO A 223 9.37 2.08 -13.32
N ASP A 224 10.04 3.24 -13.34
CA ASP A 224 10.75 3.80 -12.19
C ASP A 224 9.79 4.39 -11.15
N PHE A 225 10.23 4.45 -9.91
CA PHE A 225 9.44 5.08 -8.86
C PHE A 225 9.54 6.60 -8.90
N ALA A 226 8.39 7.26 -9.03
CA ALA A 226 8.22 8.67 -8.77
C ALA A 226 6.84 8.91 -8.19
N THR A 227 6.77 9.74 -7.14
CA THR A 227 5.54 9.96 -6.38
C THR A 227 5.40 11.41 -5.96
N TYR A 228 4.16 11.82 -5.72
CA TYR A 228 3.83 13.18 -5.33
C TYR A 228 4.25 13.43 -3.87
N PRO A 229 4.73 14.64 -3.54
CA PRO A 229 4.89 15.06 -2.15
C PRO A 229 3.53 15.18 -1.46
N HIS A 230 3.50 14.97 -0.14
CA HIS A 230 2.23 14.87 0.60
C HIS A 230 1.32 16.08 0.45
N HIS A 231 1.87 17.30 0.43
CA HIS A 231 1.02 18.49 0.32
C HIS A 231 0.22 18.55 -1.01
N LEU A 232 0.71 17.91 -2.08
CA LEU A 232 -0.06 17.77 -3.34
C LEU A 232 -1.02 16.60 -3.28
N VAL A 233 -0.67 15.52 -2.55
CA VAL A 233 -1.59 14.41 -2.26
C VAL A 233 -2.77 14.91 -1.43
N ASP A 234 -2.55 15.74 -0.41
CA ASP A 234 -3.59 16.33 0.43
C ASP A 234 -4.54 17.22 -0.38
N LYS A 235 -3.99 18.09 -1.23
CA LYS A 235 -4.80 18.90 -2.16
C LYS A 235 -5.67 18.02 -3.04
N PHE A 236 -5.12 16.94 -3.59
CA PHE A 236 -5.88 16.00 -4.41
C PHE A 236 -6.93 15.26 -3.59
N ALA A 237 -6.63 14.86 -2.34
CA ALA A 237 -7.60 14.24 -1.44
C ALA A 237 -8.80 15.16 -1.19
N ASP A 238 -8.55 16.44 -0.88
CA ASP A 238 -9.62 17.43 -0.69
C ASP A 238 -10.46 17.60 -1.96
N GLU A 239 -9.79 17.73 -3.10
CA GLU A 239 -10.43 17.99 -4.38
C GLU A 239 -11.36 16.85 -4.80
N TRP A 240 -11.07 15.62 -4.38
CA TRP A 240 -11.80 14.40 -4.75
C TRP A 240 -12.56 13.76 -3.57
N GLY A 241 -12.71 14.50 -2.47
CA GLY A 241 -13.52 14.11 -1.31
C GLY A 241 -12.94 12.99 -0.44
N MET A 242 -11.69 12.59 -0.66
CA MET A 242 -11.03 11.51 0.10
C MET A 242 -10.48 12.00 1.42
N LYS A 243 -10.24 11.09 2.36
CA LYS A 243 -9.61 11.43 3.64
C LYS A 243 -8.11 11.67 3.44
N ARG A 244 -7.57 12.70 4.07
CA ARG A 244 -6.13 12.95 4.11
C ARG A 244 -5.44 11.97 5.04
N THR A 245 -4.20 11.63 4.70
CA THR A 245 -3.32 10.88 5.60
C THR A 245 -2.49 11.85 6.40
N MET A 246 -2.58 11.76 7.73
CA MET A 246 -1.81 12.64 8.61
C MET A 246 -0.32 12.43 8.40
N TYR A 247 0.42 13.52 8.21
CA TYR A 247 1.86 13.50 8.07
C TYR A 247 2.51 14.71 8.73
N LEU A 248 3.80 14.61 8.98
CA LEU A 248 4.66 15.72 9.39
C LEU A 248 5.95 15.71 8.57
N VAL A 249 6.63 16.85 8.54
CA VAL A 249 7.90 17.00 7.83
C VAL A 249 9.00 17.33 8.82
N LYS A 250 10.15 16.65 8.67
CA LYS A 250 11.37 16.92 9.41
C LYS A 250 12.53 17.08 8.44
N ASP A 251 13.33 18.12 8.61
CA ASP A 251 14.46 18.36 7.70
C ASP A 251 15.63 17.40 7.97
N ASP A 252 15.84 17.00 9.22
CA ASP A 252 17.00 16.23 9.68
C ASP A 252 16.65 14.79 10.12
N ILE A 253 17.54 13.84 9.84
CA ILE A 253 17.35 12.41 10.15
C ILE A 253 17.42 12.12 11.65
N GLU A 254 18.18 12.89 12.44
CA GLU A 254 18.21 12.73 13.90
C GLU A 254 16.88 13.14 14.52
N ASP A 255 16.25 14.21 14.02
CA ASP A 255 14.90 14.61 14.45
C ASP A 255 13.86 13.54 14.12
N VAL A 256 14.03 12.84 12.99
CA VAL A 256 13.19 11.69 12.61
C VAL A 256 13.38 10.54 13.58
N LYS A 257 14.63 10.16 13.85
CA LYS A 257 14.97 9.07 14.79
C LYS A 257 14.44 9.35 16.19
N ALA A 258 14.64 10.57 16.69
CA ALA A 258 14.16 10.98 18.01
C ALA A 258 12.64 10.91 18.10
N PHE A 259 11.94 11.45 17.09
CA PHE A 259 10.48 11.41 17.03
C PHE A 259 9.93 9.98 16.98
N LEU A 260 10.50 9.12 16.14
CA LEU A 260 10.04 7.73 15.99
C LEU A 260 10.22 6.94 17.29
N ARG A 261 11.36 7.12 17.98
CA ARG A 261 11.62 6.46 19.27
C ARG A 261 10.66 6.93 20.34
N GLN A 262 10.47 8.25 20.48
CA GLN A 262 9.55 8.82 21.47
C GLN A 262 8.11 8.34 21.23
N THR A 263 7.65 8.35 19.98
CA THR A 263 6.28 7.93 19.66
C THR A 263 6.10 6.42 19.86
N ALA A 264 7.15 5.62 19.66
CA ALA A 264 7.12 4.18 19.90
C ALA A 264 6.95 3.79 21.38
N GLU A 265 7.25 4.68 22.33
CA GLU A 265 7.05 4.42 23.77
C GLU A 265 5.57 4.25 24.13
N THR A 266 4.69 4.94 23.41
CA THR A 266 3.24 4.90 23.65
C THR A 266 2.48 4.19 22.53
N GLY A 267 3.04 4.15 21.32
CA GLY A 267 2.35 3.69 20.13
C GLY A 267 1.26 4.67 19.65
N ASN A 268 1.17 5.86 20.22
CA ASN A 268 0.10 6.82 19.98
C ASN A 268 0.68 8.13 19.41
N TYR A 269 0.00 8.70 18.42
CA TYR A 269 0.34 10.00 17.85
C TYR A 269 -0.93 10.84 17.65
N ASP A 270 -0.89 12.08 18.11
CA ASP A 270 -2.00 13.04 18.04
C ASP A 270 -3.34 12.48 18.58
N GLY A 271 -3.26 11.75 19.70
CA GLY A 271 -4.42 11.14 20.36
C GLY A 271 -4.99 9.92 19.64
N ARG A 272 -4.31 9.40 18.61
CA ARG A 272 -4.70 8.18 17.88
C ARG A 272 -3.61 7.13 17.94
N ASP A 273 -4.02 5.88 18.16
CA ASP A 273 -3.11 4.74 18.06
C ASP A 273 -2.64 4.60 16.60
N THR A 274 -1.36 4.35 16.41
CA THR A 274 -0.75 4.12 15.10
C THR A 274 0.20 2.94 15.13
N GLU A 275 0.14 2.05 14.13
CA GLU A 275 1.10 0.95 14.02
C GLU A 275 2.51 1.40 13.63
N GLY A 276 2.69 2.69 13.35
CA GLY A 276 3.97 3.30 13.01
C GLY A 276 3.86 4.31 11.87
N PHE A 277 4.99 4.59 11.24
CA PHE A 277 5.09 5.59 10.18
C PHE A 277 5.69 5.01 8.90
N VAL A 278 5.25 5.54 7.76
CA VAL A 278 5.98 5.44 6.49
C VAL A 278 6.77 6.73 6.32
N ILE A 279 8.08 6.61 6.16
CA ILE A 279 9.00 7.73 6.00
C ILE A 279 9.38 7.81 4.53
N ARG A 280 9.13 8.96 3.92
CA ARG A 280 9.43 9.26 2.52
C ARG A 280 10.58 10.24 2.46
N CYS A 281 11.58 9.93 1.66
CA CYS A 281 12.73 10.78 1.43
C CYS A 281 13.29 10.52 0.03
N GLN A 282 14.49 11.04 -0.22
CA GLN A 282 15.26 10.63 -1.38
C GLN A 282 16.46 9.81 -0.94
N SER A 283 16.82 8.81 -1.73
CA SER A 283 17.99 7.97 -1.54
C SER A 283 18.88 7.98 -2.78
N LYS A 284 20.19 7.77 -2.59
CA LYS A 284 21.14 7.49 -3.69
C LYS A 284 21.54 6.01 -3.76
N HIS A 285 20.91 5.17 -2.93
CA HIS A 285 21.21 3.75 -2.86
C HIS A 285 21.00 3.06 -4.22
N GLY A 286 21.91 2.19 -4.64
CA GLY A 286 21.78 1.39 -5.87
C GLY A 286 21.98 2.14 -7.19
N THR A 287 21.69 3.44 -7.27
CA THR A 287 21.68 4.20 -8.54
C THR A 287 22.67 5.36 -8.60
N ARG A 288 23.32 5.72 -7.47
CA ARG A 288 24.18 6.94 -7.30
C ARG A 288 23.45 8.27 -7.51
N GLU A 289 22.23 8.25 -8.05
CA GLU A 289 21.34 9.39 -8.26
C GLU A 289 20.23 9.43 -7.23
N TRP A 290 19.79 10.63 -6.89
CA TRP A 290 18.70 10.82 -5.94
C TRP A 290 17.36 10.42 -6.55
N HIS A 291 16.74 9.41 -5.97
CA HIS A 291 15.41 8.94 -6.35
C HIS A 291 14.51 8.86 -5.13
N ASP A 292 13.20 8.85 -5.37
CA ASP A 292 12.20 8.72 -4.33
C ASP A 292 12.34 7.36 -3.62
N TRP A 293 12.40 7.37 -2.30
CA TRP A 293 12.67 6.17 -1.53
C TRP A 293 11.96 6.18 -0.19
N PHE A 294 11.34 5.05 0.15
CA PHE A 294 10.55 4.89 1.36
C PHE A 294 11.17 3.82 2.26
N PHE A 295 11.03 4.03 3.56
CA PHE A 295 11.14 2.97 4.57
C PHE A 295 10.00 3.13 5.57
N LYS A 296 9.79 2.12 6.41
CA LYS A 296 8.77 2.18 7.47
C LYS A 296 9.39 1.93 8.83
N TYR A 297 8.79 2.53 9.84
CA TYR A 297 9.14 2.29 11.24
C TYR A 297 7.88 1.84 11.95
N LYS A 298 7.75 0.53 12.19
CA LYS A 298 6.60 -0.05 12.88
C LYS A 298 6.84 -0.08 14.37
N PHE A 299 5.84 0.32 15.14
CA PHE A 299 5.83 0.12 16.58
C PHE A 299 5.54 -1.35 16.87
N GLU A 300 6.38 -1.97 17.69
CA GLU A 300 6.24 -3.39 18.01
C GLU A 300 5.07 -3.62 18.95
N GLU A 301 5.00 -2.83 20.03
CA GLU A 301 3.94 -2.93 21.04
C GLU A 301 3.04 -1.68 21.02
N PRO A 302 1.75 -1.82 21.38
CA PRO A 302 1.05 -3.07 21.79
C PRO A 302 0.56 -3.93 20.60
N TYR A 303 0.89 -3.57 19.37
CA TYR A 303 0.32 -4.16 18.15
C TYR A 303 0.70 -5.62 17.91
N LEU A 304 1.91 -6.03 18.30
CA LEU A 304 2.33 -7.43 18.25
C LEU A 304 1.46 -8.28 19.17
N MET A 305 1.17 -7.80 20.38
CA MET A 305 0.26 -8.47 21.31
C MET A 305 -1.16 -8.61 20.73
N TYR A 306 -1.71 -7.55 20.14
CA TYR A 306 -3.06 -7.58 19.54
C TYR A 306 -3.15 -8.58 18.38
N ARG A 307 -2.14 -8.63 17.50
CA ARG A 307 -2.07 -9.63 16.42
C ARG A 307 -1.98 -11.05 17.00
N GLN A 308 -1.16 -11.26 18.04
CA GLN A 308 -1.06 -12.55 18.70
C GLN A 308 -2.40 -13.00 19.26
N TRP A 309 -3.13 -12.10 19.92
CA TRP A 309 -4.46 -12.38 20.47
C TRP A 309 -5.48 -12.71 19.39
N ARG A 310 -5.50 -11.98 18.27
CA ARG A 310 -6.37 -12.29 17.13
C ARG A 310 -6.12 -13.70 16.57
N GLU A 311 -4.86 -14.05 16.31
CA GLU A 311 -4.52 -15.37 15.78
C GLU A 311 -4.78 -16.50 16.79
N CYS A 312 -4.57 -16.23 18.09
CA CYS A 312 -4.95 -17.16 19.16
C CYS A 312 -6.46 -17.39 19.21
N THR A 313 -7.28 -16.33 19.12
CA THR A 313 -8.75 -16.46 19.09
C THR A 313 -9.22 -17.23 17.86
N LYS A 314 -8.65 -16.96 16.67
CA LYS A 314 -8.91 -17.76 15.46
C LYS A 314 -8.55 -19.23 15.65
N ALA A 315 -7.44 -19.53 16.32
CA ALA A 315 -7.08 -20.92 16.62
C ALA A 315 -8.14 -21.57 17.54
N VAL A 316 -8.55 -20.88 18.62
CA VAL A 316 -9.62 -21.37 19.53
C VAL A 316 -10.91 -21.65 18.77
N ILE A 317 -11.39 -20.73 17.93
CA ILE A 317 -12.61 -20.90 17.12
C ILE A 317 -12.51 -22.13 16.22
N ASN A 318 -11.34 -22.34 15.60
CA ASN A 318 -11.08 -23.47 14.71
C ASN A 318 -10.73 -24.79 15.43
N GLY A 319 -10.84 -24.85 16.76
CA GLY A 319 -10.50 -26.03 17.55
C GLY A 319 -9.01 -26.41 17.52
N ARG A 320 -8.13 -25.44 17.23
CA ARG A 320 -6.67 -25.59 17.20
C ARG A 320 -6.06 -25.03 18.47
N GLU A 321 -4.91 -25.58 18.87
CA GLU A 321 -4.15 -25.07 19.99
C GLU A 321 -3.56 -23.67 19.68
N PRO A 322 -3.84 -22.64 20.50
CA PRO A 322 -3.26 -21.30 20.32
C PRO A 322 -1.74 -21.33 20.46
N ARG A 323 -1.03 -20.66 19.55
CA ARG A 323 0.44 -20.57 19.57
C ARG A 323 0.88 -19.14 19.82
N TYR A 324 1.60 -18.92 20.91
CA TYR A 324 2.13 -17.62 21.30
C TYR A 324 3.55 -17.77 21.86
N LYS A 325 4.39 -16.76 21.62
CA LYS A 325 5.80 -16.75 22.04
C LYS A 325 6.13 -15.63 23.01
N LYS A 326 5.49 -14.46 22.84
CA LYS A 326 5.64 -13.29 23.73
C LYS A 326 4.41 -13.12 24.61
N HIS A 327 4.48 -12.30 25.65
CA HIS A 327 3.32 -11.93 26.49
C HIS A 327 2.56 -13.13 27.07
N LYS A 328 3.27 -14.20 27.50
CA LYS A 328 2.66 -15.49 27.83
C LYS A 328 1.53 -15.39 28.85
N GLN A 329 1.82 -14.81 30.02
CA GLN A 329 0.88 -14.73 31.14
C GLN A 329 -0.42 -13.98 30.76
N ILE A 330 -0.30 -12.76 30.23
CA ILE A 330 -1.49 -11.99 29.84
C ILE A 330 -2.23 -12.61 28.65
N THR A 331 -1.53 -13.34 27.77
CA THR A 331 -2.16 -14.07 26.66
C THR A 331 -2.96 -15.27 27.16
N GLU A 332 -2.50 -15.97 28.19
CA GLU A 332 -3.24 -17.05 28.84
C GLU A 332 -4.54 -16.52 29.47
N GLU A 333 -4.44 -15.43 30.23
CA GLU A 333 -5.60 -14.76 30.81
C GLU A 333 -6.60 -14.29 29.75
N TYR A 334 -6.11 -13.72 28.64
CA TYR A 334 -6.92 -13.33 27.49
C TYR A 334 -7.62 -14.54 26.84
N ILE A 335 -6.91 -15.65 26.62
CA ILE A 335 -7.50 -16.85 26.00
C ILE A 335 -8.61 -17.42 26.88
N ASP A 336 -8.42 -17.44 28.21
CA ASP A 336 -9.45 -17.90 29.15
C ASP A 336 -10.67 -16.97 29.17
N PHE A 337 -10.46 -15.67 29.06
CA PHE A 337 -11.52 -14.71 28.83
C PHE A 337 -12.26 -14.97 27.50
N ALA A 338 -11.54 -15.11 26.39
CA ALA A 338 -12.10 -15.32 25.06
C ALA A 338 -12.91 -16.62 24.98
N ARG A 339 -12.42 -17.72 25.56
CA ARG A 339 -13.14 -19.01 25.65
C ARG A 339 -14.47 -18.85 26.39
N ARG A 340 -14.49 -18.14 27.52
CA ARG A 340 -15.73 -17.88 28.27
C ARG A 340 -16.73 -17.07 27.44
N LYS A 341 -16.27 -16.06 26.69
CA LYS A 341 -17.14 -15.25 25.82
C LYS A 341 -17.70 -16.06 24.65
N LEU A 342 -16.87 -16.85 23.96
CA LEU A 342 -17.29 -17.72 22.85
C LEU A 342 -18.25 -18.82 23.31
N HIS A 343 -18.06 -19.38 24.50
CA HIS A 343 -19.00 -20.35 25.08
C HIS A 343 -20.33 -19.70 25.46
N GLY A 344 -20.30 -18.47 25.99
CA GLY A 344 -21.50 -17.72 26.38
C GLY A 344 -22.30 -17.17 25.21
N ASN A 345 -21.68 -16.93 24.05
CA ASN A 345 -22.35 -16.50 22.82
C ASN A 345 -21.68 -17.12 21.59
N ARG A 346 -22.31 -18.15 21.02
CA ARG A 346 -21.78 -18.89 19.86
C ARG A 346 -21.77 -18.09 18.57
N GLU A 347 -22.54 -17.01 18.47
CA GLU A 347 -22.55 -16.14 17.29
C GLU A 347 -21.22 -15.38 17.13
N LEU A 348 -20.48 -15.14 18.22
CA LEU A 348 -19.15 -14.50 18.16
C LEU A 348 -18.06 -15.37 17.48
N ALA A 349 -18.36 -16.65 17.23
CA ALA A 349 -17.44 -17.58 16.59
C ALA A 349 -17.63 -17.68 15.07
N LYS A 350 -18.71 -17.09 14.55
CA LYS A 350 -18.97 -16.95 13.11
C LYS A 350 -18.28 -15.70 12.61
#